data_AF-H8K909-F1
#
_entry.id   AF-H8K909-F1
#
_cell.length_a   1.000
_cell.length_b   1.000
_cell.length_c   1.000
_cell.angle_alpha   90.00
_cell.angle_beta   90.00
_cell.angle_gamma   90.00
#
_symmetry.space_group_name_H-M   'P 1'
#
loop_
_entity.id
_entity.type
_entity.pdbx_description
1 polymer ?
#
loop_
_entity_poly.entity_id
_entity_poly.type
_entity_poly.pdbx_seq_one_letter_code
_entity_poly.pdbx_strand_id
1 'polypeptide(L)'
;MHYCAGEEYKKVDKKLNQIYQEILKHLADEQEKVNLLRKAQNLWIKYRDADCEFWSSGVYGGSVYPMILGYVSYTEERIKEFEAMLKCEERCLSCPFIIKTQNLGSVKELK
;
A
#
# COMPACT_ATOMS: atom_id res chain seq x y z
N MET A 1 -13.66 -16.30 -3.51
CA MET A 1 -12.59 -17.32 -3.56
C MET A 1 -11.49 -16.72 -4.44
N HIS A 2 -10.27 -16.62 -3.90
CA HIS A 2 -9.15 -15.86 -4.47
C HIS A 2 -8.50 -16.66 -5.62
N TYR A 3 -9.01 -16.52 -6.84
CA TYR A 3 -8.56 -17.32 -7.97
C TYR A 3 -7.16 -16.96 -8.48
N CYS A 4 -6.56 -15.84 -8.06
CA CYS A 4 -5.25 -15.37 -8.53
C CYS A 4 -4.14 -15.42 -7.45
N ALA A 5 -4.35 -16.11 -6.33
CA ALA A 5 -3.42 -16.10 -5.19
C ALA A 5 -2.36 -17.21 -5.28
N GLY A 6 -1.38 -17.04 -6.19
CA GLY A 6 -0.14 -17.83 -6.20
C GLY A 6 0.82 -17.45 -5.07
N GLU A 7 1.91 -18.21 -4.88
CA GLU A 7 2.93 -17.94 -3.85
C GLU A 7 3.60 -16.56 -4.00
N GLU A 8 3.78 -16.07 -5.23
CA GLU A 8 4.31 -14.73 -5.50
C GLU A 8 3.38 -13.63 -4.96
N TYR A 9 2.06 -13.79 -5.13
CA TYR A 9 1.09 -12.85 -4.55
C TYR A 9 1.21 -12.77 -3.02
N LYS A 10 1.37 -13.92 -2.33
CA LYS A 10 1.53 -13.95 -0.87
C LYS A 10 2.76 -13.16 -0.41
N LYS A 11 3.86 -13.22 -1.16
CA LYS A 11 5.09 -12.46 -0.84
C LYS A 11 4.85 -10.95 -0.95
N VAL A 12 4.27 -10.49 -2.07
CA VAL A 12 4.03 -9.05 -2.27
C VAL A 12 2.94 -8.52 -1.35
N ASP A 13 1.88 -9.29 -1.06
CA ASP A 13 0.83 -8.90 -0.11
C ASP A 13 1.39 -8.77 1.31
N LYS A 14 2.29 -9.66 1.72
CA LYS A 14 3.01 -9.54 2.99
C LYS A 14 3.82 -8.22 3.05
N LYS A 15 4.54 -7.87 1.98
CA LYS A 15 5.30 -6.61 1.91
C LYS A 15 4.36 -5.39 1.99
N LEU A 16 3.25 -5.41 1.24
CA LEU A 16 2.24 -4.34 1.28
C LEU A 16 1.71 -4.14 2.70
N ASN A 17 1.36 -5.23 3.39
CA ASN A 17 0.86 -5.17 4.76
C ASN A 17 1.90 -4.63 5.74
N GLN A 18 3.18 -4.98 5.59
CA GLN A 18 4.26 -4.44 6.43
C GLN A 18 4.36 -2.91 6.31
N ILE A 19 4.41 -2.39 5.08
CA ILE A 19 4.53 -0.95 4.81
C ILE A 19 3.27 -0.20 5.26
N TYR A 20 2.09 -0.79 5.04
CA TYR A 20 0.83 -0.23 5.53
C TYR A 20 0.83 -0.04 7.06
N GLN A 21 1.32 -1.02 7.82
CA GLN A 21 1.45 -0.90 9.27
C GLN A 21 2.47 0.16 9.69
N GLU A 22 3.54 0.35 8.91
CA GLU A 22 4.52 1.43 9.14
C GLU A 22 3.87 2.81 8.99
N ILE A 23 3.11 3.04 7.91
CA ILE A 23 2.37 4.28 7.70
C ILE A 23 1.36 4.51 8.84
N LEU A 24 0.65 3.47 9.28
CA LEU A 24 -0.28 3.58 10.41
C LEU A 24 0.42 3.98 11.71
N LYS A 25 1.66 3.53 11.95
CA LYS A 25 2.45 3.96 13.11
C LYS A 25 2.82 5.44 13.02
N HIS A 26 3.18 5.93 11.84
CA HIS A 26 3.45 7.36 11.63
C HIS A 26 2.21 8.22 11.87
N LEU A 27 1.02 7.70 11.58
CA LEU A 27 -0.26 8.39 11.77
C LEU A 27 -0.94 8.08 13.11
N ALA A 28 -0.28 7.41 14.05
CA ALA A 28 -0.93 6.81 15.22
C ALA A 28 -1.78 7.80 16.04
N ASP A 29 -1.35 9.05 16.13
CA ASP A 29 -2.04 10.11 16.87
C ASP A 29 -3.02 10.94 16.01
N GLU A 30 -3.09 10.67 14.71
CA GLU A 30 -3.90 11.40 13.73
C GLU A 30 -5.09 10.53 13.28
N GLN A 31 -6.00 10.25 14.21
CA GLN A 31 -7.08 9.27 14.02
C GLN A 31 -7.93 9.50 12.77
N GLU A 32 -8.17 10.78 12.40
CA GLU A 32 -8.86 11.13 11.16
C GLU A 32 -8.09 10.65 9.93
N LYS A 33 -6.78 10.89 9.86
CA LYS A 33 -5.91 10.42 8.76
C LYS A 33 -5.81 8.91 8.72
N VAL A 34 -5.76 8.24 9.87
CA VAL A 34 -5.83 6.77 9.96
C VAL A 34 -7.13 6.27 9.32
N ASN A 35 -8.26 6.90 9.62
CA ASN A 35 -9.56 6.52 9.06
C ASN A 35 -9.61 6.75 7.53
N LEU A 36 -9.05 7.87 7.05
CA LEU A 36 -8.93 8.16 5.63
C LEU A 36 -8.06 7.12 4.90
N LEU A 37 -6.89 6.78 5.45
CA LEU A 37 -5.99 5.78 4.89
C LEU A 37 -6.64 4.39 4.86
N ARG A 38 -7.31 3.98 5.95
CA ARG A 38 -8.06 2.71 6.01
C ARG A 38 -9.15 2.65 4.94
N LYS A 39 -9.92 3.74 4.80
CA LYS A 39 -10.96 3.85 3.77
C LYS A 39 -10.37 3.73 2.36
N ALA A 40 -9.29 4.46 2.07
CA ALA A 40 -8.60 4.41 0.79
C ALA A 40 -8.07 3.01 0.48
N GLN A 41 -7.43 2.35 1.46
CA GLN A 41 -6.88 1.00 1.29
C GLN A 41 -7.98 -0.04 1.05
N ASN A 42 -9.10 0.04 1.77
CA ASN A 42 -10.25 -0.86 1.55
C ASN A 42 -10.89 -0.66 0.18
N LEU A 43 -10.99 0.58 -0.31
CA LEU A 43 -11.48 0.87 -1.66
C LEU A 43 -10.53 0.36 -2.73
N TRP A 44 -9.22 0.51 -2.54
CA TRP A 44 -8.21 -0.03 -3.43
C TRP A 44 -8.31 -1.57 -3.55
N ILE A 45 -8.51 -2.28 -2.43
CA ILE A 45 -8.72 -3.75 -2.45
C ILE A 45 -9.93 -4.10 -3.32
N LYS A 46 -11.06 -3.41 -3.14
CA LYS A 46 -12.29 -3.64 -3.93
C LYS A 46 -12.06 -3.37 -5.42
N TYR A 47 -11.38 -2.28 -5.74
CA TYR A 47 -11.01 -1.95 -7.12
C TYR A 47 -10.14 -3.04 -7.74
N ARG A 48 -9.05 -3.42 -7.08
CA ARG A 48 -8.12 -4.47 -7.52
C ARG A 48 -8.85 -5.78 -7.78
N ASP A 49 -9.70 -6.20 -6.84
CA ASP A 49 -10.42 -7.46 -6.93
C ASP A 49 -11.42 -7.44 -8.10
N ALA A 50 -12.18 -6.34 -8.27
CA ALA A 50 -13.13 -6.18 -9.38
C ALA A 50 -12.45 -6.09 -10.75
N ASP A 51 -11.35 -5.36 -10.85
CA ASP A 51 -10.60 -5.22 -12.09
C ASP A 51 -9.96 -6.55 -12.50
N CYS A 52 -9.42 -7.30 -11.54
CA CYS A 52 -8.93 -8.64 -11.81
C CYS A 52 -10.03 -9.60 -12.28
N GLU A 53 -11.22 -9.54 -11.67
CA GLU A 53 -12.38 -10.32 -12.14
C GLU A 53 -12.71 -9.99 -13.60
N PHE A 54 -12.75 -8.70 -13.94
CA PHE A 54 -12.97 -8.24 -15.31
C PHE A 54 -11.92 -8.78 -16.29
N TRP A 55 -10.62 -8.62 -16.01
CA TRP A 55 -9.55 -9.14 -16.86
C TRP A 55 -9.59 -10.66 -17.02
N SER A 56 -10.06 -11.37 -15.99
CA SER A 56 -10.19 -12.83 -16.01
C SER A 56 -11.43 -13.37 -16.72
N SER A 57 -12.42 -12.51 -16.99
CA SER A 57 -13.70 -12.91 -17.58
C SER A 57 -13.55 -13.59 -18.95
N GLY A 58 -12.54 -13.20 -19.75
CA GLY A 58 -12.29 -13.77 -21.08
C GLY A 58 -11.75 -15.20 -21.07
N VAL A 59 -11.26 -15.69 -19.92
CA VAL A 59 -10.75 -17.05 -19.74
C VAL A 59 -11.50 -17.81 -18.65
N TYR A 60 -12.69 -17.31 -18.27
CA TYR A 60 -13.52 -17.89 -17.22
C TYR A 60 -13.83 -19.37 -17.50
N GLY A 61 -13.57 -20.24 -16.53
CA GLY A 61 -13.75 -21.69 -16.65
C GLY A 61 -12.63 -22.43 -17.40
N GLY A 62 -11.62 -21.73 -17.91
CA GLY A 62 -10.43 -22.31 -18.54
C GLY A 62 -9.31 -22.61 -17.54
N SER A 63 -8.37 -23.48 -17.92
CA SER A 63 -7.23 -23.89 -17.09
C SER A 63 -6.23 -22.75 -16.79
N VAL A 64 -6.26 -21.67 -17.57
CA VAL A 64 -5.41 -20.47 -17.38
C VAL A 64 -6.06 -19.40 -16.51
N TYR A 65 -7.34 -19.55 -16.15
CA TYR A 65 -8.08 -18.62 -15.28
C TYR A 65 -7.34 -18.29 -13.97
N PRO A 66 -6.68 -19.24 -13.27
CA PRO A 66 -5.98 -18.95 -12.03
C PRO A 66 -4.61 -18.24 -12.19
N MET A 67 -4.11 -18.10 -13.42
CA MET A 67 -2.75 -17.62 -13.70
C MET A 67 -2.67 -16.12 -14.01
N ILE A 68 -3.75 -15.36 -13.83
CA ILE A 68 -3.74 -13.95 -14.17
C ILE A 68 -2.92 -13.16 -13.14
N LEU A 69 -1.81 -12.61 -13.64
CA LEU A 69 -0.76 -11.91 -12.88
C LEU A 69 -1.18 -10.56 -12.28
N GLY A 70 -2.42 -10.10 -12.53
CA GLY A 70 -2.86 -8.74 -12.17
C GLY A 70 -2.67 -8.40 -10.70
N TYR A 71 -2.88 -9.37 -9.79
CA TYR A 71 -2.72 -9.13 -8.36
C TYR A 71 -1.29 -8.75 -7.96
N VAL A 72 -0.27 -9.31 -8.61
CA VAL A 72 1.13 -9.00 -8.28
C VAL A 72 1.46 -7.58 -8.73
N SER A 73 1.16 -7.22 -9.98
CA SER A 73 1.44 -5.87 -10.49
C SER A 73 0.71 -4.77 -9.73
N TYR A 74 -0.60 -4.94 -9.47
CA TYR A 74 -1.37 -3.97 -8.68
C TYR A 74 -0.79 -3.80 -7.27
N THR A 75 -0.39 -4.91 -6.63
CA THR A 75 0.16 -4.89 -5.26
C THR A 75 1.54 -4.22 -5.24
N GLU A 76 2.38 -4.46 -6.26
CA GLU A 76 3.68 -3.79 -6.41
C GLU A 76 3.54 -2.29 -6.65
N GLU A 77 2.58 -1.86 -7.46
CA GLU A 77 2.28 -0.44 -7.68
C GLU A 77 1.83 0.22 -6.38
N ARG A 78 0.92 -0.43 -5.63
CA ARG A 78 0.47 0.08 -4.34
C ARG A 78 1.61 0.18 -3.32
N ILE A 79 2.54 -0.77 -3.33
CA ILE A 79 3.76 -0.72 -2.53
C ILE A 79 4.58 0.52 -2.91
N LYS A 80 4.77 0.82 -4.20
CA LYS A 80 5.52 2.00 -4.64
C LYS A 80 4.88 3.31 -4.17
N GLU A 81 3.54 3.40 -4.22
CA GLU A 81 2.82 4.56 -3.68
C GLU A 81 3.08 4.74 -2.18
N PHE A 82 3.01 3.67 -1.40
CA PHE A 82 3.25 3.69 0.04
C PHE A 82 4.71 3.97 0.40
N GLU A 83 5.67 3.41 -0.35
CA GLU A 83 7.09 3.76 -0.19
C GLU A 83 7.34 5.23 -0.55
N ALA A 84 6.67 5.77 -1.57
CA ALA A 84 6.76 7.18 -1.92
C ALA A 84 6.15 8.08 -0.83
N MET A 85 5.06 7.65 -0.19
CA MET A 85 4.52 8.35 0.99
C MET A 85 5.57 8.41 2.09
N LEU A 86 6.19 7.28 2.46
CA LEU A 86 7.21 7.20 3.52
C LEU A 86 8.49 7.99 3.20
N LYS A 87 8.87 8.09 1.92
CA LYS A 87 10.04 8.84 1.45
C LYS A 87 9.75 10.32 1.22
N CYS A 88 8.50 10.76 1.34
CA CYS A 88 8.13 12.12 1.01
C CYS A 88 8.83 13.10 1.97
N GLU A 89 9.78 13.87 1.44
CA GLU A 89 10.42 14.94 2.21
C GLU A 89 9.37 15.99 2.58
N GLU A 90 9.46 16.48 3.82
CA GLU A 90 8.46 17.34 4.51
C GLU A 90 8.26 18.74 3.90
N ARG A 91 8.59 18.94 2.62
CA ARG A 91 8.40 20.18 1.85
C ARG A 91 7.44 20.06 0.67
N CYS A 92 6.83 18.89 0.44
CA CYS A 92 5.75 18.73 -0.53
C CYS A 92 4.38 18.81 0.16
N LEU A 93 3.49 19.68 -0.35
CA LEU A 93 2.08 19.79 0.10
C LEU A 93 1.27 18.49 -0.05
N SER A 94 1.83 17.49 -0.75
CA SER A 94 1.26 16.17 -0.96
C SER A 94 1.61 15.16 0.14
N CYS A 95 2.47 15.49 1.10
CA CYS A 95 2.85 14.56 2.18
C CYS A 95 1.72 14.45 3.22
N PRO A 96 1.22 13.24 3.52
CA PRO A 96 0.16 13.05 4.52
C PRO A 96 0.69 13.16 5.96
N PHE A 97 2.00 13.14 6.18
CA PHE A 97 2.60 13.23 7.52
C PHE A 97 2.78 14.69 7.94
N ILE A 98 2.32 15.03 9.14
CA ILE A 98 2.74 16.28 9.80
C ILE A 98 4.08 16.01 10.49
N ILE A 99 4.99 16.98 10.44
CA ILE A 99 6.24 16.99 11.22
C ILE A 99 5.89 16.86 12.71
N LYS A 100 5.79 15.64 13.23
CA LYS A 100 5.98 15.39 14.65
C LYS A 100 7.45 15.18 14.80
N THR A 101 8.18 16.29 14.97
CA THR A 101 9.61 16.34 15.30
C THR A 101 10.21 14.95 15.37
N GLN A 102 10.72 14.46 14.23
CA GLN A 102 11.67 13.36 14.30
C GLN A 102 12.62 13.72 15.43
N ASN A 103 12.86 12.80 16.36
CA ASN A 103 13.88 12.95 17.38
C ASN A 103 15.09 13.66 16.76
N LEU A 104 15.25 14.97 17.03
CA LEU A 104 16.48 15.71 16.79
C LEU A 104 17.46 15.24 17.86
N GLY A 105 17.79 13.96 17.80
CA GLY A 105 18.98 13.43 18.41
C GLY A 105 20.16 14.09 17.70
N SER A 106 20.80 15.02 18.40
CA SER A 106 22.08 15.65 18.06
C SER A 106 22.07 16.68 16.92
N VAL A 107 21.46 17.84 17.14
CA VAL A 107 22.14 19.07 16.69
C VAL A 107 23.23 19.33 17.73
N LYS A 108 24.45 18.85 17.47
CA LYS A 108 25.63 19.33 18.20
C LYS A 108 25.74 20.83 17.95
N GLU A 109 25.53 21.63 18.99
CA GLU A 109 25.96 23.02 19.03
C GLU A 109 27.46 23.07 18.72
N LEU A 110 27.80 23.69 17.60
CA LEU A 110 29.18 24.11 17.33
C LEU A 110 29.38 25.46 18.00
N LYS A 111 30.16 25.44 19.08
CA LYS A 111 30.92 26.59 19.55
C LYS A 111 31.93 27.03 18.50
#